data_AF-A0A383E2Q4-F1
#
_entry.id   AF-A0A383E2Q4-F1
#
_cell.length_a   1.000
_cell.length_b   1.000
_cell.length_c   1.000
_cell.angle_alpha   90.00
_cell.angle_beta   90.00
_cell.angle_gamma   90.00
#
_symmetry.space_group_name_H-M   'P 1'
#
loop_
_entity.id
_entity.type
_entity.pdbx_description
1 polymer ?
#
loop_
_entity_poly.entity_id
_entity_poly.type
_entity_poly.pdbx_seq_one_letter_code
_entity_poly.pdbx_strand_id
1 'polypeptide(L)'
;RKTLNPDGSVNHDEDAPGNWDAGKMVKAQPSRNIWTVLPDASYIGEWNNFKTENNNYINQLFTLTLNKVLDYHNTSSTCGGENGIDDDIDGLINFVRGKDYFAYNGCDNMDNQRNHVLGDIYHSQLAEVGPPNANLDFVSPNDEAYWRVANNYQAFVNKHESRKDIIYAGANDGMLHAIDAETGKEEWAFIPPFIVSKLPTIMNPSLDGKMEGGNGGSNAIFGVDGSPVVHD
;
A
#
# COMPACT_ATOMS: atom_id res chain seq x y z
N ARG A 1 -10.82 -4.62 11.72
CA ARG A 1 -11.54 -4.01 12.86
C ARG A 1 -12.38 -5.07 13.57
N LYS A 2 -12.60 -4.93 14.89
CA LYS A 2 -13.50 -5.80 15.66
C LYS A 2 -14.55 -4.98 16.39
N THR A 3 -15.77 -5.49 16.44
CA THR A 3 -16.92 -4.92 17.14
C THR A 3 -16.78 -5.15 18.63
N LEU A 4 -17.08 -4.11 19.41
CA LEU A 4 -17.23 -4.19 20.85
C LEU A 4 -18.70 -4.42 21.19
N ASN A 5 -18.97 -5.41 22.04
CA ASN A 5 -20.29 -5.66 22.58
C ASN A 5 -20.65 -4.58 23.62
N PRO A 6 -21.94 -4.40 23.96
CA PRO A 6 -22.39 -3.42 24.96
C PRO A 6 -21.78 -3.62 26.36
N ASP A 7 -21.31 -4.82 26.67
CA ASP A 7 -20.64 -5.17 27.93
C ASP A 7 -19.12 -4.88 27.93
N GLY A 8 -18.60 -4.32 26.83
CA GLY A 8 -17.18 -4.02 26.64
C GLY A 8 -16.34 -5.22 26.18
N SER A 9 -16.94 -6.40 26.00
CA SER A 9 -16.23 -7.55 25.42
C SER A 9 -15.99 -7.38 23.92
N VAL A 10 -14.88 -7.91 23.42
CA VAL A 10 -14.57 -7.90 21.98
C VAL A 10 -15.24 -9.10 21.31
N ASN A 11 -15.98 -8.87 20.24
CA ASN A 11 -16.45 -9.98 19.41
C ASN A 11 -15.29 -10.48 18.54
N HIS A 12 -14.83 -11.70 18.82
CA HIS A 12 -13.71 -12.32 18.11
C HIS A 12 -14.10 -13.08 16.85
N ASP A 13 -15.39 -13.29 16.59
CA ASP A 13 -15.88 -13.95 15.38
C ASP A 13 -15.57 -13.09 14.15
N GLU A 14 -14.76 -13.60 13.23
CA GLU A 14 -14.30 -12.84 12.07
C GLU A 14 -15.45 -12.47 11.11
N ASP A 15 -16.53 -13.25 11.12
CA ASP A 15 -17.68 -13.07 10.23
C ASP A 15 -18.82 -12.28 10.89
N ALA A 16 -18.63 -11.83 12.13
CA ALA A 16 -19.61 -11.02 12.84
C ALA A 16 -19.84 -9.67 12.13
N PRO A 17 -21.08 -9.15 12.10
CA PRO A 17 -21.36 -7.82 11.56
C PRO A 17 -20.47 -6.74 12.20
N GLY A 18 -19.83 -5.92 11.36
CA GLY A 18 -18.90 -4.88 11.78
C GLY A 18 -17.45 -5.35 11.98
N ASN A 19 -17.19 -6.66 11.94
CA ASN A 19 -15.84 -7.20 11.89
C ASN A 19 -15.35 -7.25 10.44
N TRP A 20 -14.09 -6.90 10.24
CA TRP A 20 -13.42 -7.05 8.96
C TRP A 20 -11.92 -7.24 9.12
N ASP A 21 -11.31 -7.89 8.15
CA ASP A 21 -9.87 -8.10 8.03
C ASP A 21 -9.33 -7.33 6.81
N ALA A 22 -8.38 -6.41 7.04
CA ALA A 22 -7.85 -5.58 5.95
C ALA A 22 -7.17 -6.43 4.86
N GLY A 23 -6.42 -7.47 5.23
CA GLY A 23 -5.75 -8.34 4.26
C GLY A 23 -6.75 -9.04 3.34
N LYS A 24 -7.85 -9.56 3.90
CA LYS A 24 -8.95 -10.16 3.13
C LYS A 24 -9.64 -9.13 2.25
N MET A 25 -9.96 -7.96 2.80
CA MET A 25 -10.69 -6.91 2.07
C MET A 25 -9.85 -6.31 0.93
N VAL A 26 -8.56 -6.05 1.15
CA VAL A 26 -7.62 -5.58 0.11
C VAL A 26 -7.44 -6.63 -0.98
N LYS A 27 -7.28 -7.92 -0.62
CA LYS A 27 -7.16 -9.01 -1.59
C LYS A 27 -8.41 -9.17 -2.45
N ALA A 28 -9.60 -8.98 -1.86
CA ALA A 28 -10.88 -9.14 -2.56
C ALA A 28 -11.14 -8.06 -3.62
N GLN A 29 -10.37 -6.96 -3.63
CA GLN A 29 -10.54 -5.89 -4.61
C GLN A 29 -10.02 -6.33 -5.98
N PRO A 30 -10.80 -6.17 -7.06
CA PRO A 30 -10.36 -6.54 -8.42
C PRO A 30 -9.21 -5.66 -8.91
N SER A 31 -9.11 -4.44 -8.40
CA SER A 31 -8.06 -3.48 -8.70
C SER A 31 -7.75 -2.64 -7.48
N ARG A 32 -6.48 -2.26 -7.33
CA ARG A 32 -6.00 -1.36 -6.27
C ARG A 32 -5.59 -0.02 -6.87
N ASN A 33 -5.91 1.05 -6.15
CA ASN A 33 -5.45 2.40 -6.49
C ASN A 33 -4.10 2.63 -5.84
N ILE A 34 -3.02 2.45 -6.59
CA ILE A 34 -1.66 2.61 -6.07
C ILE A 34 -1.01 3.79 -6.78
N TRP A 35 -0.42 4.68 -6.01
CA TRP A 35 0.21 5.87 -6.55
C TRP A 35 1.58 6.15 -5.94
N THR A 36 2.37 6.89 -6.72
CA THR A 36 3.64 7.47 -6.31
C THR A 36 3.78 8.85 -6.95
N VAL A 37 4.81 9.59 -6.56
CA VAL A 37 5.10 10.90 -7.19
C VAL A 37 5.89 10.64 -8.47
N LEU A 38 5.22 10.82 -9.61
CA LEU A 38 5.83 10.76 -10.94
C LEU A 38 5.81 12.17 -11.56
N PRO A 39 6.88 12.60 -12.26
CA PRO A 39 6.99 13.95 -12.81
C PRO A 39 5.94 14.25 -13.90
N ASP A 40 5.70 13.30 -14.81
CA ASP A 40 4.83 13.50 -15.98
C ASP A 40 3.61 12.58 -16.01
N ALA A 41 3.31 11.90 -14.89
CA ALA A 41 2.14 11.04 -14.74
C ALA A 41 1.40 11.39 -13.43
N SER A 42 0.38 12.26 -13.54
CA SER A 42 -0.37 12.74 -12.40
C SER A 42 -1.10 11.61 -11.66
N TYR A 43 -1.00 11.60 -10.33
CA TYR A 43 -1.85 10.77 -9.45
C TYR A 43 -3.17 11.47 -9.10
N ILE A 44 -3.27 12.79 -9.30
CA ILE A 44 -4.42 13.59 -8.88
C ILE A 44 -5.65 13.19 -9.72
N GLY A 45 -6.75 12.87 -9.05
CA GLY A 45 -8.03 12.47 -9.64
C GLY A 45 -8.35 11.00 -9.40
N GLU A 46 -7.43 10.09 -9.75
CA GLU A 46 -7.64 8.64 -9.63
C GLU A 46 -6.86 7.98 -8.49
N TRP A 47 -5.82 8.63 -7.97
CA TRP A 47 -4.89 8.03 -7.00
C TRP A 47 -4.30 6.69 -7.46
N ASN A 48 -4.10 6.54 -8.78
CA ASN A 48 -3.71 5.28 -9.41
C ASN A 48 -2.77 5.46 -10.62
N ASN A 49 -1.56 5.95 -10.37
CA ASN A 49 -0.52 6.15 -11.40
C ASN A 49 0.62 5.12 -11.34
N PHE A 50 0.68 4.24 -10.34
CA PHE A 50 1.68 3.16 -10.28
C PHE A 50 1.15 1.92 -11.03
N LYS A 51 1.28 1.92 -12.36
CA LYS A 51 0.74 0.89 -13.27
C LYS A 51 1.62 0.75 -14.50
N THR A 52 1.49 -0.36 -15.23
CA THR A 52 2.39 -0.73 -16.34
C THR A 52 2.33 0.28 -17.49
N GLU A 53 1.23 0.99 -17.67
CA GLU A 53 1.12 2.08 -18.65
C GLU A 53 2.10 3.24 -18.38
N ASN A 54 2.58 3.36 -17.14
CA ASN A 54 3.56 4.36 -16.71
C ASN A 54 4.96 3.75 -16.47
N ASN A 55 5.24 2.56 -16.99
CA ASN A 55 6.48 1.82 -16.74
C ASN A 55 7.75 2.61 -17.02
N ASN A 56 7.78 3.44 -18.07
CA ASN A 56 8.92 4.29 -18.40
C ASN A 56 9.28 5.25 -17.26
N TYR A 57 8.28 5.91 -16.66
CA TYR A 57 8.49 6.83 -15.55
C TYR A 57 8.81 6.08 -14.25
N ILE A 58 8.18 4.93 -14.03
CA ILE A 58 8.44 4.10 -12.86
C ILE A 58 9.87 3.52 -12.91
N ASN A 59 10.34 3.11 -14.09
CA ASN A 59 11.70 2.61 -14.28
C ASN A 59 12.76 3.71 -14.08
N GLN A 60 12.44 4.97 -14.40
CA GLN A 60 13.30 6.09 -14.01
C GLN A 60 13.43 6.18 -12.47
N LEU A 61 12.34 5.94 -11.72
CA LEU A 61 12.41 5.86 -10.25
C LEU A 61 13.23 4.65 -9.77
N PHE A 62 13.05 3.48 -10.38
CA PHE A 62 13.82 2.25 -10.08
C PHE A 62 15.34 2.51 -10.12
N THR A 63 15.79 3.29 -11.10
CA THR A 63 17.21 3.56 -11.31
C THR A 63 17.77 4.73 -10.49
N LEU A 64 16.95 5.48 -9.74
CA LEU A 64 17.41 6.64 -8.94
C LEU A 64 18.50 6.29 -7.92
N THR A 65 18.42 5.10 -7.31
CA THR A 65 19.41 4.62 -6.34
C THR A 65 20.39 3.61 -6.95
N LEU A 66 20.58 3.66 -8.27
CA LEU A 66 21.45 2.75 -9.05
C LEU A 66 21.03 1.28 -9.02
N ASN A 67 19.84 0.99 -8.51
CA ASN A 67 19.24 -0.33 -8.63
C ASN A 67 18.78 -0.55 -10.08
N LYS A 68 18.71 -1.83 -10.49
CA LYS A 68 18.32 -2.21 -11.84
C LYS A 68 17.36 -3.38 -11.76
N VAL A 69 16.33 -3.33 -12.59
CA VAL A 69 15.49 -4.50 -12.88
C VAL A 69 16.40 -5.56 -13.52
N LEU A 70 16.23 -6.79 -13.05
CA LEU A 70 16.99 -7.94 -13.54
C LEU A 70 16.13 -8.72 -14.53
N ASP A 71 16.79 -9.36 -15.49
CA ASP A 71 16.17 -10.32 -16.42
C ASP A 71 15.82 -11.60 -15.63
N TYR A 72 14.63 -11.66 -15.04
CA TYR A 72 14.19 -12.77 -14.18
C TYR A 72 13.49 -13.85 -15.01
N HIS A 73 12.53 -13.43 -15.85
CA HIS A 73 11.83 -14.33 -16.75
C HIS A 73 12.36 -14.15 -18.17
N ASN A 74 12.99 -15.20 -18.71
CA ASN A 74 13.54 -15.20 -20.06
C ASN A 74 13.32 -16.54 -20.74
N THR A 75 13.80 -16.66 -21.97
CA THR A 75 13.67 -17.90 -22.75
C THR A 75 14.32 -19.14 -22.11
N SER A 76 15.16 -18.97 -21.07
CA SER A 76 15.80 -20.05 -20.33
C SER A 76 15.35 -20.19 -18.87
N SER A 77 14.48 -19.29 -18.37
CA SER A 77 13.92 -19.38 -17.02
C SER A 77 12.90 -20.51 -16.92
N THR A 78 12.55 -20.88 -15.68
CA THR A 78 11.65 -21.98 -15.36
C THR A 78 10.23 -21.74 -15.89
N CYS A 79 9.76 -20.50 -15.80
CA CYS A 79 8.44 -20.11 -16.30
C CYS A 79 8.47 -19.54 -17.72
N GLY A 80 9.65 -19.50 -18.36
CA GLY A 80 9.84 -18.82 -19.64
C GLY A 80 9.72 -17.30 -19.49
N GLY A 81 9.74 -16.60 -20.62
CA GLY A 81 9.69 -15.14 -20.69
C GLY A 81 10.37 -14.62 -21.95
N GLU A 82 10.51 -13.31 -22.04
CA GLU A 82 11.23 -12.65 -23.13
C GLU A 82 12.66 -12.33 -22.69
N ASN A 83 13.65 -12.43 -23.58
CA ASN A 83 15.00 -12.01 -23.21
C ASN A 83 15.05 -10.48 -23.12
N GLY A 84 15.55 -9.93 -22.02
CA GLY A 84 15.54 -8.49 -21.79
C GLY A 84 15.04 -8.16 -20.38
N ILE A 85 14.54 -6.95 -20.19
CA ILE A 85 13.97 -6.52 -18.91
C ILE A 85 12.60 -5.86 -19.06
N ASP A 86 12.08 -5.76 -20.29
CA ASP A 86 10.89 -4.93 -20.56
C ASP A 86 9.65 -5.57 -19.94
N ASP A 87 9.50 -6.89 -20.05
CA ASP A 87 8.50 -7.70 -19.37
C ASP A 87 8.72 -7.73 -17.85
N ASP A 88 9.96 -7.77 -17.39
CA ASP A 88 10.32 -7.73 -15.96
C ASP A 88 10.00 -6.42 -15.26
N ILE A 89 10.08 -5.28 -15.96
CA ILE A 89 9.65 -3.98 -15.42
C ILE A 89 8.15 -4.04 -15.12
N ASP A 90 7.36 -4.50 -16.10
CA ASP A 90 5.91 -4.64 -15.96
C ASP A 90 5.54 -5.71 -14.93
N GLY A 91 6.30 -6.79 -14.90
CA GLY A 91 6.20 -7.88 -13.93
C GLY A 91 6.43 -7.42 -12.50
N LEU A 92 7.47 -6.63 -12.25
CA LEU A 92 7.74 -6.05 -10.94
C LEU A 92 6.64 -5.07 -10.51
N ILE A 93 6.13 -4.24 -11.43
CA ILE A 93 4.99 -3.36 -11.16
C ILE A 93 3.76 -4.19 -10.78
N ASN A 94 3.45 -5.24 -11.54
CA ASN A 94 2.33 -6.13 -11.30
C ASN A 94 2.48 -6.90 -9.98
N PHE A 95 3.69 -7.32 -9.63
CA PHE A 95 3.99 -7.98 -8.37
C PHE A 95 3.67 -7.09 -7.17
N VAL A 96 4.10 -5.82 -7.23
CA VAL A 96 3.83 -4.81 -6.20
C VAL A 96 2.32 -4.52 -6.11
N ARG A 97 1.63 -4.54 -7.25
CA ARG A 97 0.16 -4.42 -7.30
C ARG A 97 -0.58 -5.67 -6.79
N GLY A 98 0.13 -6.78 -6.57
CA GLY A 98 -0.38 -7.97 -5.89
C GLY A 98 -0.40 -9.25 -6.73
N LYS A 99 0.11 -9.23 -7.97
CA LYS A 99 0.24 -10.43 -8.81
C LYS A 99 1.40 -11.33 -8.36
N ASP A 100 1.36 -12.60 -8.75
CA ASP A 100 2.36 -13.61 -8.38
C ASP A 100 3.48 -13.74 -9.44
N TYR A 101 4.00 -12.60 -9.93
CA TYR A 101 4.98 -12.58 -11.01
C TYR A 101 6.19 -13.50 -10.79
N PHE A 102 6.69 -13.60 -9.55
CA PHE A 102 7.81 -14.47 -9.20
C PHE A 102 7.42 -15.95 -9.00
N ALA A 103 6.23 -16.35 -9.42
CA ALA A 103 5.77 -17.74 -9.45
C ALA A 103 5.88 -18.47 -8.10
N TYR A 104 5.50 -17.83 -6.99
CA TYR A 104 5.51 -18.46 -5.67
C TYR A 104 4.60 -19.70 -5.61
N ASN A 105 3.53 -19.72 -6.40
CA ASN A 105 2.63 -20.85 -6.54
C ASN A 105 2.77 -21.56 -7.90
N GLY A 106 3.91 -21.42 -8.57
CA GLY A 106 4.19 -22.02 -9.87
C GLY A 106 3.78 -21.14 -11.06
N CYS A 107 4.28 -21.50 -12.24
CA CYS A 107 4.25 -20.66 -13.44
C CYS A 107 2.84 -20.36 -13.96
N ASP A 108 1.90 -21.30 -13.83
CA ASP A 108 0.50 -21.12 -14.26
C ASP A 108 -0.25 -20.07 -13.43
N ASN A 109 0.32 -19.64 -12.30
CA ASN A 109 -0.31 -18.73 -11.34
C ASN A 109 0.26 -17.31 -11.37
N MET A 110 1.16 -16.98 -12.30
CA MET A 110 1.87 -15.69 -12.28
C MET A 110 0.94 -14.46 -12.36
N ASP A 111 -0.18 -14.59 -13.06
CA ASP A 111 -1.20 -13.54 -13.19
C ASP A 111 -2.25 -13.56 -12.07
N ASN A 112 -2.17 -14.53 -11.14
CA ASN A 112 -3.11 -14.64 -10.04
C ASN A 112 -2.78 -13.63 -8.94
N GLN A 113 -3.83 -13.21 -8.22
CA GLN A 113 -3.68 -12.40 -7.02
C GLN A 113 -3.00 -13.23 -5.94
N ARG A 114 -1.92 -12.73 -5.36
CA ARG A 114 -1.22 -13.39 -4.24
C ARG A 114 -2.16 -13.53 -3.03
N ASN A 115 -1.90 -14.54 -2.20
CA ASN A 115 -2.65 -14.74 -0.97
C ASN A 115 -2.49 -13.61 0.03
N HIS A 116 -1.32 -12.96 0.03
CA HIS A 116 -0.99 -11.83 0.87
C HIS A 116 -0.54 -10.67 -0.02
N VAL A 117 -1.42 -9.68 -0.18
CA VAL A 117 -1.16 -8.46 -0.98
C VAL A 117 -0.91 -7.23 -0.12
N LEU A 118 -1.45 -7.24 1.10
CA LEU A 118 -1.14 -6.28 2.15
C LEU A 118 0.04 -6.85 2.94
N GLY A 119 1.12 -6.08 3.04
CA GLY A 119 2.24 -6.42 3.89
C GLY A 119 1.88 -6.37 5.37
N ASP A 120 2.70 -6.99 6.19
CA ASP A 120 2.50 -6.95 7.64
C ASP A 120 2.59 -5.51 8.14
N ILE A 121 1.59 -5.10 8.93
CA ILE A 121 1.60 -3.85 9.68
C ILE A 121 2.33 -4.14 10.99
N TYR A 122 3.62 -3.86 11.01
CA TYR A 122 4.50 -4.09 12.14
C TYR A 122 5.11 -2.76 12.59
N HIS A 123 5.22 -2.53 13.91
CA HIS A 123 5.70 -1.28 14.53
C HIS A 123 5.05 0.04 14.02
N SER A 124 3.88 -0.07 13.39
CA SER A 124 3.10 1.04 12.84
C SER A 124 1.81 1.18 13.65
N GLN A 125 1.62 2.32 14.30
CA GLN A 125 0.34 2.67 14.92
C GLN A 125 -0.66 3.02 13.82
N LEU A 126 -1.88 2.52 13.98
CA LEU A 126 -2.98 2.87 13.10
C LEU A 126 -3.45 4.30 13.42
N ALA A 127 -3.47 5.17 12.41
CA ALA A 127 -4.01 6.52 12.56
C ALA A 127 -5.39 6.59 11.88
N GLU A 128 -6.46 6.73 12.66
CA GLU A 128 -7.82 6.92 12.15
C GLU A 128 -8.11 8.42 12.01
N VAL A 129 -8.48 8.84 10.81
CA VAL A 129 -8.82 10.24 10.49
C VAL A 129 -10.28 10.27 10.06
N GLY A 130 -11.11 10.81 10.94
CA GLY A 130 -12.53 11.04 10.73
C GLY A 130 -12.88 12.51 10.54
N PRO A 131 -14.13 12.92 10.79
CA PRO A 131 -14.51 14.33 10.86
C PRO A 131 -13.57 15.15 11.78
N PRO A 132 -13.22 16.40 11.43
CA PRO A 132 -12.31 17.21 12.25
C PRO A 132 -12.83 17.39 13.67
N ASN A 133 -12.01 17.08 14.67
CA ASN A 133 -12.41 17.06 16.08
C ASN A 133 -11.35 17.66 17.01
N ALA A 134 -10.45 18.50 16.49
CA ALA A 134 -9.36 19.08 17.27
C ALA A 134 -9.87 19.94 18.45
N ASN A 135 -9.12 19.91 19.56
CA ASN A 135 -9.45 20.70 20.74
C ASN A 135 -9.39 22.22 20.45
N LEU A 136 -10.39 22.94 20.93
CA LEU A 136 -10.54 24.40 20.82
C LEU A 136 -10.36 25.13 22.15
N ASP A 137 -10.15 24.41 23.25
CA ASP A 137 -9.87 25.00 24.55
C ASP A 137 -8.42 25.54 24.60
N PHE A 138 -8.28 26.84 24.89
CA PHE A 138 -6.99 27.51 25.05
C PHE A 138 -6.95 28.34 26.34
N VAL A 139 -5.75 28.46 26.91
CA VAL A 139 -5.47 29.32 28.08
C VAL A 139 -4.58 30.50 27.70
N SER A 140 -3.78 30.35 26.63
CA SER A 140 -2.82 31.32 26.16
C SER A 140 -2.96 31.58 24.65
N PRO A 141 -2.66 32.80 24.15
CA PRO A 141 -2.58 33.08 22.72
C PRO A 141 -1.52 32.28 21.96
N ASN A 142 -0.57 31.65 22.66
CA ASN A 142 0.44 30.78 22.05
C ASN A 142 -0.04 29.33 21.87
N ASP A 143 -1.25 29.00 22.34
CA ASP A 143 -1.81 27.67 22.19
C ASP A 143 -2.31 27.45 20.76
N GLU A 144 -2.12 26.26 20.23
CA GLU A 144 -2.60 25.90 18.89
C GLU A 144 -4.13 26.02 18.78
N ALA A 145 -4.85 25.68 19.85
CA ALA A 145 -6.30 25.86 19.95
C ALA A 145 -6.73 27.32 19.76
N TYR A 146 -5.94 28.29 20.28
CA TYR A 146 -6.21 29.71 20.03
C TYR A 146 -6.08 30.05 18.54
N TRP A 147 -5.04 29.54 17.88
CA TRP A 147 -4.85 29.73 16.44
C TRP A 147 -6.00 29.15 15.62
N ARG A 148 -6.49 27.94 15.96
CA ARG A 148 -7.66 27.32 15.31
C ARG A 148 -8.91 28.18 15.43
N VAL A 149 -9.20 28.67 16.64
CA VAL A 149 -10.36 29.54 16.88
C VAL A 149 -10.23 30.86 16.11
N ALA A 150 -9.05 31.48 16.13
CA ALA A 150 -8.78 32.72 15.42
C ALA A 150 -8.91 32.59 13.89
N ASN A 151 -8.67 31.39 13.34
CA ASN A 151 -8.75 31.10 11.91
C ASN A 151 -10.03 30.34 11.51
N ASN A 152 -11.10 30.45 12.31
CA ASN A 152 -12.43 29.93 12.00
C ASN A 152 -12.47 28.41 11.74
N TYR A 153 -11.74 27.63 12.53
CA TYR A 153 -11.73 26.16 12.45
C TYR A 153 -13.14 25.54 12.57
N GLN A 154 -14.09 26.20 13.24
CA GLN A 154 -15.48 25.75 13.28
C GLN A 154 -16.11 25.61 11.88
N ALA A 155 -15.79 26.52 10.95
CA ALA A 155 -16.28 26.39 9.57
C ALA A 155 -15.64 25.21 8.84
N PHE A 156 -14.38 24.88 9.15
CA PHE A 156 -13.71 23.69 8.63
C PHE A 156 -14.37 22.40 9.16
N VAL A 157 -14.66 22.33 10.47
CA VAL A 157 -15.43 21.24 11.08
C VAL A 157 -16.77 21.05 10.38
N ASN A 158 -17.58 22.11 10.28
CA ASN A 158 -18.90 22.03 9.67
C ASN A 158 -18.84 21.61 8.19
N LYS A 159 -17.81 22.05 7.46
CA LYS A 159 -17.61 21.68 6.05
C LYS A 159 -17.26 20.19 5.87
N HIS A 160 -16.63 19.59 6.87
CA HIS A 160 -16.10 18.22 6.81
C HIS A 160 -16.76 17.27 7.82
N GLU A 161 -17.95 17.62 8.30
CA GLU A 161 -18.73 16.81 9.26
C GLU A 161 -19.05 15.41 8.69
N SER A 162 -19.27 15.31 7.38
CA SER A 162 -19.53 14.05 6.68
C SER A 162 -18.26 13.39 6.12
N ARG A 163 -17.06 13.79 6.57
CA ARG A 163 -15.80 13.18 6.13
C ARG A 163 -15.77 11.72 6.60
N LYS A 164 -15.53 10.81 5.66
CA LYS A 164 -15.41 9.38 5.91
C LYS A 164 -14.21 9.08 6.82
N ASP A 165 -14.35 8.11 7.71
CA ASP A 165 -13.27 7.63 8.57
C ASP A 165 -12.28 6.78 7.77
N ILE A 166 -11.02 7.21 7.71
CA ILE A 166 -9.94 6.50 7.01
C ILE A 166 -8.86 6.11 8.01
N ILE A 167 -8.49 4.84 8.01
CA ILE A 167 -7.36 4.30 8.75
C ILE A 167 -6.13 4.34 7.87
N TYR A 168 -5.10 5.06 8.32
CA TYR A 168 -3.79 5.08 7.70
C TYR A 168 -2.84 4.12 8.41
N ALA A 169 -2.18 3.28 7.62
CA ALA A 169 -1.19 2.33 8.12
C ALA A 169 -0.01 2.21 7.15
N GLY A 170 1.20 2.45 7.65
CA GLY A 170 2.41 2.00 6.98
C GLY A 170 2.56 0.48 7.11
N ALA A 171 2.88 -0.19 6.01
CA ALA A 171 3.09 -1.64 5.97
C ALA A 171 4.46 -1.99 5.39
N ASN A 172 4.95 -3.17 5.77
CA ASN A 172 6.29 -3.64 5.40
C ASN A 172 6.44 -3.93 3.88
N ASP A 173 5.34 -3.93 3.13
CA ASP A 173 5.36 -3.96 1.66
C ASP A 173 5.87 -2.65 1.03
N GLY A 174 6.14 -1.62 1.83
CA GLY A 174 6.67 -0.34 1.36
C GLY A 174 5.62 0.72 1.09
N MET A 175 4.36 0.46 1.44
CA MET A 175 3.24 1.35 1.18
C MET A 175 2.67 1.98 2.44
N LEU A 176 2.15 3.20 2.29
CA LEU A 176 1.18 3.78 3.20
C LEU A 176 -0.22 3.50 2.64
N HIS A 177 -1.02 2.74 3.38
CA HIS A 177 -2.37 2.37 2.99
C HIS A 177 -3.40 3.30 3.60
N ALA A 178 -4.41 3.68 2.82
CA ALA A 178 -5.61 4.34 3.26
C ALA A 178 -6.78 3.35 3.20
N ILE A 179 -7.24 2.90 4.36
CA ILE A 179 -8.27 1.87 4.49
C ILE A 179 -9.54 2.52 5.04
N ASP A 180 -10.66 2.31 4.39
CA ASP A 180 -11.96 2.69 4.92
C ASP A 180 -12.24 2.00 6.25
N ALA A 181 -12.48 2.78 7.31
CA ALA A 181 -12.72 2.24 8.64
C ALA A 181 -14.04 1.44 8.71
N GLU A 182 -15.03 1.77 7.89
CA GLU A 182 -16.33 1.10 7.87
C GLU A 182 -16.26 -0.24 7.14
N THR A 183 -15.78 -0.25 5.88
CA THR A 183 -15.80 -1.45 5.04
C THR A 183 -14.50 -2.24 5.02
N GLY A 184 -13.39 -1.69 5.50
CA GLY A 184 -12.06 -2.31 5.41
C GLY A 184 -11.45 -2.32 4.01
N LYS A 185 -12.11 -1.71 3.01
CA LYS A 185 -11.60 -1.58 1.64
C LYS A 185 -10.49 -0.55 1.58
N GLU A 186 -9.45 -0.82 0.80
CA GLU A 186 -8.37 0.15 0.57
C GLU A 186 -8.82 1.16 -0.49
N GLU A 187 -8.89 2.43 -0.10
CA GLU A 187 -9.20 3.56 -0.97
C GLU A 187 -8.04 3.86 -1.92
N TRP A 188 -6.82 3.85 -1.37
CA TRP A 188 -5.57 3.97 -2.10
C TRP A 188 -4.37 3.51 -1.28
N ALA A 189 -3.25 3.26 -1.95
CA ALA A 189 -1.94 3.04 -1.35
C ALA A 189 -0.89 3.96 -1.99
N PHE A 190 -0.01 4.52 -1.16
CA PHE A 190 1.08 5.39 -1.57
C PHE A 190 2.42 4.69 -1.42
N ILE A 191 3.23 4.64 -2.48
CA ILE A 191 4.62 4.18 -2.43
C ILE A 191 5.53 5.42 -2.47
N PRO A 192 6.34 5.70 -1.43
CA PRO A 192 7.31 6.78 -1.48
C PRO A 192 8.34 6.58 -2.60
N PRO A 193 8.74 7.61 -3.36
CA PRO A 193 9.66 7.45 -4.51
C PRO A 193 11.00 6.78 -4.16
N PHE A 194 11.52 6.99 -2.95
CA PHE A 194 12.75 6.35 -2.46
C PHE A 194 12.57 4.87 -2.07
N ILE A 195 11.33 4.43 -1.85
CA ILE A 195 10.98 3.00 -1.72
C ILE A 195 10.81 2.40 -3.10
N VAL A 196 10.17 3.12 -4.04
CA VAL A 196 10.07 2.68 -5.45
C VAL A 196 11.45 2.34 -5.99
N SER A 197 12.45 3.19 -5.74
CA SER A 197 13.83 2.96 -6.20
C SER A 197 14.48 1.71 -5.62
N LYS A 198 13.98 1.16 -4.51
CA LYS A 198 14.47 -0.09 -3.90
C LYS A 198 13.75 -1.34 -4.42
N LEU A 199 12.58 -1.22 -5.04
CA LEU A 199 11.80 -2.38 -5.50
C LEU A 199 12.58 -3.35 -6.40
N PRO A 200 13.51 -2.92 -7.28
CA PRO A 200 14.29 -3.87 -8.08
C PRO A 200 15.16 -4.84 -7.25
N THR A 201 15.50 -4.50 -6.00
CA THR A 201 16.31 -5.40 -5.15
C THR A 201 15.55 -6.63 -4.67
N ILE A 202 14.22 -6.63 -4.84
CA ILE A 202 13.35 -7.79 -4.61
C ILE A 202 13.67 -8.89 -5.64
N MET A 203 14.04 -8.52 -6.86
CA MET A 203 14.29 -9.48 -7.94
C MET A 203 15.54 -10.32 -7.65
N ASN A 204 15.39 -11.64 -7.78
CA ASN A 204 16.50 -12.56 -7.61
C ASN A 204 16.34 -13.77 -8.56
N PRO A 205 16.89 -13.69 -9.79
CA PRO A 205 16.83 -14.78 -10.76
C PRO A 205 17.39 -16.12 -10.24
N SER A 206 18.22 -16.09 -9.18
CA SER A 206 18.72 -17.34 -8.57
C SER A 206 17.64 -18.13 -7.82
N LEU A 207 16.47 -17.53 -7.55
CA LEU A 207 15.33 -18.20 -6.91
C LEU A 207 14.35 -18.79 -7.92
N ASP A 208 14.49 -18.48 -9.21
CA ASP A 208 13.63 -19.02 -10.27
C ASP A 208 13.71 -20.55 -10.32
N GLY A 209 12.56 -21.19 -10.08
CA GLY A 209 12.44 -22.65 -10.01
C GLY A 209 13.28 -23.34 -8.93
N LYS A 210 13.82 -22.58 -7.96
CA LYS A 210 14.70 -23.12 -6.89
C LYS A 210 14.01 -23.28 -5.55
N MET A 211 12.78 -22.79 -5.41
CA MET A 211 12.00 -22.97 -4.19
C MET A 211 11.32 -24.34 -4.17
N GLU A 212 10.77 -24.72 -3.02
CA GLU A 212 10.07 -25.99 -2.85
C GLU A 212 8.99 -26.18 -3.93
N GLY A 213 8.92 -27.38 -4.50
CA GLY A 213 7.99 -27.69 -5.60
C GLY A 213 8.42 -27.17 -6.97
N GLY A 214 9.63 -26.61 -7.12
CA GLY A 214 10.08 -26.01 -8.39
C GLY A 214 9.48 -24.62 -8.63
N ASN A 215 9.03 -23.96 -7.55
CA ASN A 215 8.48 -22.62 -7.60
C ASN A 215 9.58 -21.56 -7.68
N GLY A 216 9.20 -20.36 -8.11
CA GLY A 216 10.06 -19.19 -8.04
C GLY A 216 9.99 -18.51 -6.67
N GLY A 217 10.59 -17.32 -6.60
CA GLY A 217 10.56 -16.49 -5.40
C GLY A 217 11.35 -15.20 -5.58
N SER A 218 11.29 -14.36 -4.54
CA SER A 218 11.95 -13.05 -4.50
C SER A 218 12.63 -12.81 -3.16
N ASN A 219 13.52 -11.82 -3.11
CA ASN A 219 14.11 -11.35 -1.86
C ASN A 219 13.08 -10.60 -1.02
N ALA A 220 13.18 -10.73 0.30
CA ALA A 220 12.46 -9.86 1.22
C ALA A 220 13.11 -8.47 1.24
N ILE A 221 12.28 -7.43 1.30
CA ILE A 221 12.72 -6.07 1.60
C ILE A 221 12.04 -5.57 2.86
N PHE A 222 12.68 -4.62 3.54
CA PHE A 222 12.07 -3.86 4.61
C PHE A 222 11.64 -2.51 4.05
N GLY A 223 10.33 -2.27 4.08
CA GLY A 223 9.68 -1.13 3.44
C GLY A 223 9.46 0.04 4.37
N VAL A 224 8.23 0.54 4.38
CA VAL A 224 7.79 1.62 5.26
C VAL A 224 7.50 1.00 6.62
N ASP A 225 8.33 1.35 7.59
CA ASP A 225 8.15 1.00 8.99
C ASP A 225 8.02 2.30 9.79
N GLY A 226 7.12 2.32 10.77
CA GLY A 226 6.81 3.47 11.61
C GLY A 226 5.39 4.02 11.46
N SER A 227 4.98 4.77 12.48
CA SER A 227 3.62 5.29 12.60
C SER A 227 3.44 6.59 11.81
N PRO A 228 2.40 6.73 10.96
CA PRO A 228 2.07 8.01 10.37
C PRO A 228 1.62 9.01 11.45
N VAL A 229 1.97 10.27 11.27
CA VAL A 229 1.47 11.38 12.09
C VAL A 229 0.43 12.13 11.28
N VAL A 230 -0.75 12.33 11.87
CA VAL A 230 -1.87 13.05 11.29
C VAL A 230 -2.15 14.31 12.09
N HIS A 231 -2.47 15.39 11.40
CA HIS A 231 -2.72 16.69 12.00
C HIS A 231 -3.65 17.50 11.09
N ASP A 232 -4.56 18.27 11.69
CA ASP A 232 -5.51 19.14 10.99
C ASP A 232 -4.99 20.59 10.91
#